data_AF-A0A8B5XCM5-F1
#
_entry.id   AF-A0A8B5XCM5-F1
#
_cell.length_a   1.000
_cell.length_b   1.000
_cell.length_c   1.000
_cell.angle_alpha   90.00
_cell.angle_beta   90.00
_cell.angle_gamma   90.00
#
_symmetry.space_group_name_H-M   'P 1'
#
loop_
_entity.id
_entity.type
_entity.pdbx_description
1 polymer ?
#
loop_
_entity_poly.entity_id
_entity_poly.type
_entity_poly.pdbx_seq_one_letter_code
_entity_poly.pdbx_strand_id
1 'polypeptide(L)'
;MPLIMRRTGFDFFPAARCTHCGTEFDRANAGYAAWPVDVLTNPPFVDVQLLCCDDCLDAFSAEHEDEGEWIATPFSVYLANLIVTLGIDIDAVLDTEQASVAAENTRDQAPD
;
A
#
# COMPACT_ATOMS: atom_id res chain seq x y z
N MET A 1 4.97 9.89 -3.72
CA MET A 1 4.03 8.74 -3.58
C MET A 1 4.84 7.53 -3.13
N PRO A 2 4.63 7.04 -1.89
CA PRO A 2 5.41 5.92 -1.35
C PRO A 2 4.91 4.55 -1.85
N LEU A 3 3.68 4.48 -2.37
CA LEU A 3 3.16 3.29 -3.05
C LEU A 3 3.61 3.29 -4.52
N ILE A 4 4.10 2.14 -4.96
CA ILE A 4 4.47 1.85 -6.34
C ILE A 4 3.78 0.56 -6.78
N MET A 5 3.51 0.43 -8.08
CA MET A 5 2.93 -0.79 -8.65
C MET A 5 4.02 -1.60 -9.32
N ARG A 6 4.28 -2.81 -8.82
CA ARG A 6 5.22 -3.74 -9.44
C ARG A 6 4.47 -4.69 -10.34
N ARG A 7 4.89 -4.77 -11.60
CA ARG A 7 4.34 -5.74 -12.55
C ARG A 7 5.02 -7.10 -12.39
N THR A 8 4.22 -8.15 -12.27
CA THR A 8 4.70 -9.54 -12.26
C THR A 8 3.86 -10.35 -13.25
N GLY A 9 4.42 -10.65 -14.42
CA GLY A 9 3.63 -11.22 -15.52
C GLY A 9 2.59 -10.22 -16.05
N PHE A 10 1.31 -10.59 -15.98
CA PHE A 10 0.18 -9.72 -16.32
C PHE A 10 -0.40 -8.98 -15.11
N ASP A 11 -0.01 -9.36 -13.90
CA ASP A 11 -0.57 -8.80 -12.67
C ASP A 11 0.24 -7.59 -12.18
N PHE A 12 -0.45 -6.65 -11.53
CA PHE A 12 0.19 -5.56 -10.79
C PHE A 12 -0.02 -5.76 -9.29
N PHE A 13 1.07 -5.74 -8.54
CA PHE A 13 1.05 -5.86 -7.08
C PHE A 13 1.48 -4.55 -6.43
N PRO A 14 0.83 -4.15 -5.32
CA PRO A 14 1.28 -3.02 -4.54
C PRO A 14 2.64 -3.36 -3.90
N ALA A 15 3.62 -2.54 -4.22
CA ALA A 15 4.90 -2.45 -3.55
C ALA A 15 5.03 -1.05 -2.94
N ALA A 16 6.06 -0.88 -2.12
CA ALA A 16 6.33 0.37 -1.42
C ALA A 16 7.78 0.77 -1.59
N ARG A 17 8.03 2.07 -1.50
CA ARG A 17 9.35 2.65 -1.37
C ARG A 17 9.53 3.13 0.05
N CYS A 18 10.59 2.67 0.72
CA CYS A 18 10.93 3.09 2.07
C CYS A 18 11.11 4.60 2.13
N THR A 19 10.38 5.28 3.01
CA THR A 19 10.49 6.72 3.24
C THR A 19 11.92 7.08 3.66
N HIS A 20 12.52 6.31 4.57
CA HIS A 20 13.84 6.62 5.13
C HIS A 20 14.99 6.31 4.15
N CYS A 21 15.10 5.07 3.65
CA CYS A 21 16.26 4.65 2.85
C CYS A 21 16.01 4.56 1.34
N GLY A 22 14.78 4.76 0.87
CA GLY A 22 14.43 4.69 -0.56
C GLY A 22 14.39 3.27 -1.15
N THR A 23 14.67 2.22 -0.37
CA THR A 23 14.63 0.83 -0.84
C THR A 23 13.20 0.41 -1.16
N GLU A 24 13.02 -0.32 -2.26
CA GLU A 24 11.73 -0.88 -2.65
C GLU A 24 11.47 -2.21 -1.93
N PHE A 25 10.26 -2.41 -1.44
CA PHE A 25 9.84 -3.60 -0.72
C PHE A 25 8.40 -3.99 -1.03
N ASP A 26 8.04 -5.26 -0.80
CA ASP A 26 6.73 -5.81 -1.14
C ASP A 26 6.11 -6.65 -0.01
N ARG A 27 4.92 -7.20 -0.29
CA ARG A 27 3.94 -7.80 0.64
C ARG A 27 4.46 -8.97 1.51
N ALA A 28 5.66 -9.50 1.30
CA ALA A 28 6.07 -10.78 1.86
C ALA A 28 6.64 -10.76 3.31
N ASN A 29 6.27 -9.77 4.14
CA ASN A 29 6.63 -9.59 5.57
C ASN A 29 7.76 -8.59 5.89
N ALA A 30 8.29 -7.85 4.91
CA ALA A 30 9.26 -6.81 5.18
C ALA A 30 8.54 -5.45 5.19
N GLY A 31 8.37 -4.83 6.36
CA GLY A 31 8.06 -3.42 6.47
C GLY A 31 6.76 -3.04 7.18
N TYR A 32 6.62 -1.74 7.36
CA TYR A 32 5.68 -1.09 8.25
C TYR A 32 5.00 0.10 7.57
N ALA A 33 3.75 0.34 7.96
CA ALA A 33 3.07 1.61 7.76
C ALA A 33 3.05 2.32 9.12
N ALA A 34 3.58 3.54 9.18
CA ALA A 34 3.69 4.33 10.40
C ALA A 34 3.00 5.69 10.27
N TRP A 35 2.42 6.18 11.37
CA TRP A 35 1.79 7.49 11.46
C TRP A 35 1.85 8.03 12.91
N PRO A 36 1.75 9.35 13.12
CA PRO A 36 1.82 9.92 14.46
C PRO A 36 0.62 9.52 15.32
N VAL A 37 0.82 9.42 16.64
CA VAL A 37 -0.23 9.01 17.61
C VAL A 37 -1.35 10.04 17.72
N ASP A 38 -1.02 11.33 17.64
CA ASP A 38 -1.97 12.44 17.84
C ASP A 38 -3.13 12.46 16.82
N VAL A 39 -2.95 11.74 15.72
CA VAL A 39 -3.94 11.47 14.67
C VAL A 39 -5.25 10.90 15.20
N LEU A 40 -5.21 10.17 16.32
CA LEU A 40 -6.40 9.58 16.92
C LEU A 40 -7.37 10.63 17.49
N THR A 41 -6.91 11.88 17.67
CA THR A 41 -7.68 12.94 18.31
C THR A 41 -8.10 14.09 17.39
N ASN A 42 -7.58 14.15 16.16
CA ASN A 42 -7.85 15.26 15.23
C ASN A 42 -7.63 14.84 13.76
N PRO A 43 -8.66 14.66 12.90
CA PRO A 43 -8.40 14.32 11.49
C PRO A 43 -9.08 15.28 10.49
N PRO A 44 -8.59 15.29 9.23
CA PRO A 44 -9.10 14.25 8.32
C PRO A 44 -8.03 13.44 7.57
N PHE A 45 -6.79 13.93 7.45
CA PHE A 45 -5.77 13.32 6.57
C PHE A 45 -4.41 13.28 7.25
N VAL A 46 -3.72 12.15 7.08
CA VAL A 46 -2.43 11.87 7.69
C VAL A 46 -1.53 11.21 6.68
N ASP A 47 -0.28 11.67 6.67
CA ASP A 47 0.75 11.11 5.81
C ASP A 47 1.29 9.83 6.45
N VAL A 48 0.84 8.70 5.92
CA VAL A 48 1.36 7.37 6.28
C VAL A 48 2.74 7.20 5.68
N GLN A 49 3.71 6.92 6.53
CA GLN A 49 5.09 6.62 6.16
C GLN A 49 5.27 5.12 5.98
N LEU A 50 6.03 4.71 4.96
CA LEU A 50 6.27 3.30 4.66
C LEU A 50 7.75 2.97 4.93
N LEU A 51 8.03 2.01 5.82
CA LEU A 51 9.38 1.68 6.27
C LEU A 51 9.67 0.22 5.94
N CYS A 52 10.83 -0.11 5.36
CA CYS A 52 11.07 -1.47 4.85
C CYS A 52 11.48 -2.51 5.90
N CYS A 53 11.99 -2.06 7.05
CA CYS A 53 12.50 -2.92 8.12
C CYS A 53 12.53 -2.19 9.47
N ASP A 54 12.80 -2.94 10.55
CA ASP A 54 12.91 -2.42 11.93
C ASP A 54 13.96 -1.31 12.03
N ASP A 55 15.16 -1.52 11.50
CA ASP A 55 16.23 -0.52 11.54
C ASP A 55 15.82 0.82 10.89
N CYS A 56 15.05 0.77 9.80
CA CYS A 56 14.54 1.97 9.14
C CYS A 56 13.41 2.63 9.93
N LEU A 57 12.60 1.84 10.64
CA LEU A 57 11.57 2.37 11.53
C LEU A 57 12.20 3.07 12.73
N ASP A 58 13.15 2.42 13.39
CA ASP A 58 13.86 2.97 14.55
C ASP A 58 14.64 4.24 14.18
N ALA A 59 15.37 4.23 13.06
CA ALA A 59 16.08 5.41 12.57
C ALA A 59 15.12 6.55 12.22
N PHE A 60 14.02 6.25 11.52
CA PHE A 60 13.01 7.25 11.18
C PHE A 60 12.37 7.87 12.43
N SER A 61 11.98 7.04 13.41
CA SER A 61 11.38 7.51 14.67
C SER A 61 12.36 8.34 15.50
N ALA A 62 13.65 8.00 15.51
CA ALA A 62 14.67 8.81 16.19
C ALA A 62 14.90 10.17 15.50
N GLU A 63 14.82 10.22 14.17
CA GLU A 63 14.96 11.46 13.40
C GLU A 63 13.77 12.42 13.57
N HIS A 64 12.60 11.92 13.95
CA HIS A 64 11.35 12.67 14.09
C HIS A 64 10.80 12.63 15.53
N GLU A 65 11.67 12.47 16.53
CA GLU A 65 11.29 12.40 17.95
C GLU A 65 10.57 13.68 18.43
N ASP A 66 10.89 14.83 17.83
CA ASP A 66 10.27 16.12 18.12
C ASP A 66 8.86 16.28 17.53
N GLU A 67 8.47 15.42 16.59
CA GLU A 67 7.13 15.39 16.00
C GLU A 67 6.12 14.55 16.80
N GLY A 68 6.58 13.93 17.89
CA GLY A 68 5.77 13.14 18.81
C GLY A 68 5.91 11.64 18.61
N GLU A 69 5.06 10.87 19.29
CA GLU A 69 5.10 9.41 19.24
C GLU A 69 4.55 8.90 17.90
N TRP A 70 5.22 7.91 17.32
CA TRP A 70 4.81 7.24 16.09
C TRP A 70 4.33 5.82 16.40
N ILE A 71 3.20 5.44 15.82
CA ILE A 71 2.73 4.05 15.83
C ILE A 71 2.94 3.43 14.47
N ALA A 72 3.30 2.15 14.48
CA ALA A 72 3.55 1.38 13.27
C ALA A 72 2.75 0.08 13.28
N THR A 73 2.25 -0.32 12.11
CA THR A 73 1.63 -1.63 11.88
C THR A 73 2.34 -2.32 10.72
N PRO A 74 2.43 -3.67 10.71
CA PRO A 74 2.97 -4.38 9.56
C PRO A 74 2.27 -3.95 8.26
N PHE A 75 3.04 -3.77 7.19
CA PHE A 75 2.50 -3.26 5.92
C PHE A 75 1.39 -4.17 5.35
N SER A 76 1.49 -5.48 5.56
CA SER A 76 0.43 -6.44 5.18
C SER A 76 -0.88 -6.19 5.94
N VAL A 77 -0.83 -5.89 7.23
CA VAL A 77 -1.99 -5.54 8.06
C VAL A 77 -2.61 -4.23 7.60
N TYR A 78 -1.78 -3.22 7.30
CA TYR A 78 -2.26 -1.96 6.72
C TYR A 78 -3.04 -2.18 5.42
N LEU A 79 -2.49 -2.98 4.48
CA LEU A 79 -3.18 -3.28 3.22
C LEU A 79 -4.48 -4.06 3.43
N ALA A 80 -4.53 -4.99 4.39
CA ALA A 80 -5.77 -5.70 4.73
C ALA A 80 -6.83 -4.76 5.32
N ASN A 81 -6.43 -3.85 6.21
CA ASN A 81 -7.33 -2.85 6.78
C ASN A 81 -7.88 -1.89 5.74
N LEU A 82 -7.09 -1.52 4.72
CA LEU A 82 -7.59 -0.70 3.60
C LEU A 82 -8.71 -1.40 2.83
N ILE A 83 -8.57 -2.70 2.53
CA ILE A 83 -9.62 -3.47 1.84
C ILE A 83 -10.93 -3.41 2.64
N VAL A 84 -10.85 -3.66 3.95
CA VAL A 84 -12.03 -3.66 4.84
C VAL A 84 -12.63 -2.26 4.96
N THR A 85 -11.82 -1.23 5.15
CA THR A 85 -12.28 0.14 5.42
C THR A 85 -12.91 0.79 4.20
N LEU A 86 -12.35 0.53 3.01
CA LEU A 86 -12.87 1.07 1.76
C LEU A 86 -14.14 0.34 1.29
N GLY A 87 -14.56 -0.72 1.99
CA GLY A 87 -15.73 -1.51 1.62
C GLY A 87 -15.56 -2.16 0.24
N ILE A 88 -14.32 -2.54 -0.10
CA ILE A 88 -14.04 -3.16 -1.39
C ILE A 88 -14.65 -4.56 -1.39
N ASP A 89 -15.67 -4.75 -2.23
CA ASP A 89 -16.20 -6.05 -2.58
C ASP A 89 -15.22 -6.71 -3.56
N ILE A 90 -14.40 -7.63 -3.03
CA ILE A 90 -13.34 -8.29 -3.80
C ILE A 90 -13.95 -9.08 -4.97
N ASP A 91 -15.07 -9.76 -4.74
CA ASP A 91 -15.69 -10.61 -5.76
C ASP A 91 -16.22 -9.75 -6.90
N ALA A 92 -16.90 -8.64 -6.59
CA ALA A 92 -17.40 -7.70 -7.60
C ALA A 92 -16.26 -7.04 -8.41
N VAL A 93 -15.12 -6.74 -7.77
CA VAL A 93 -13.95 -6.19 -8.46
C VAL A 93 -13.36 -7.22 -9.42
N LEU A 94 -13.20 -8.48 -8.98
CA LEU A 94 -12.67 -9.56 -9.82
C LEU A 94 -13.60 -9.88 -11.00
N ASP A 95 -14.91 -9.87 -10.79
CA ASP A 95 -15.89 -10.05 -11.87
C ASP A 95 -15.79 -8.92 -12.91
N THR A 96 -15.60 -7.68 -12.46
CA THR A 96 -15.42 -6.51 -13.35
C THR A 96 -14.13 -6.61 -14.16
N GLU A 97 -13.04 -7.08 -13.55
CA GLU A 97 -11.77 -7.32 -14.23
C GLU A 97 -11.93 -8.39 -15.31
N GLN A 98 -12.55 -9.53 -14.98
CA GLN A 98 -12.80 -10.60 -15.95
C GLN A 98 -13.67 -10.13 -17.11
N ALA A 99 -14.72 -9.35 -16.84
CA ALA A 99 -15.57 -8.76 -17.89
C ALA A 99 -14.78 -7.80 -18.79
N SER A 100 -13.88 -7.00 -18.21
CA SER A 100 -13.02 -6.08 -18.96
C SER A 100 -12.05 -6.83 -19.86
N VAL A 101 -11.38 -7.87 -19.34
CA VAL A 101 -10.47 -8.72 -20.12
C VAL A 101 -11.22 -9.44 -21.26
N ALA A 102 -12.44 -9.93 -21.01
CA ALA A 102 -13.26 -10.55 -22.05
C ALA A 102 -13.67 -9.54 -23.15
N ALA A 103 -13.99 -8.31 -22.77
CA ALA A 103 -14.33 -7.22 -23.71
C ALA A 103 -13.14 -6.79 -24.58
N GLU A 104 -11.93 -6.74 -24.02
CA GLU A 104 -10.71 -6.45 -24.79
C GLU A 104 -10.41 -7.56 -25.79
N ASN A 105 -10.46 -8.83 -25.35
CA ASN A 105 -10.23 -9.97 -26.22
C ASN A 105 -11.25 -10.08 -27.36
N THR A 106 -12.49 -9.65 -27.16
CA THR A 106 -13.52 -9.63 -28.23
C THR A 106 -13.35 -8.47 -29.20
N ARG A 107 -12.77 -7.35 -28.76
CA ARG A 107 -12.42 -6.22 -29.64
C ARG A 107 -11.24 -6.58 -30.56
N ASP A 108 -10.23 -7.27 -30.04
CA ASP A 108 -9.06 -7.70 -30.81
C ASP A 108 -9.35 -8.82 -31.84
N GLN A 109 -10.50 -9.48 -31.70
CA GLN A 109 -10.97 -10.54 -32.61
C GLN A 109 -12.03 -10.06 -33.62
N ALA A 110 -12.41 -8.78 -33.59
CA ALA A 110 -13.35 -8.23 -34.57
C ALA A 110 -12.66 -8.15 -35.95
N PRO A 111 -13.28 -8.68 -37.03
CA PRO A 111 -12.71 -8.58 -38.37
C PRO A 111 -12.72 -7.13 -38.87
N ASP A 112 -11.64 -6.72 -39.54
CA ASP A 112 -11.48 -5.43 -40.23
C ASP A 112 -12.58 -5.14 -41.25
#